data_AF-K7YZX2-F1
#
_entry.id   AF-K7YZX2-F1
#
_cell.length_a   1.000
_cell.length_b   1.000
_cell.length_c   1.000
_cell.angle_alpha   90.00
_cell.angle_beta   90.00
_cell.angle_gamma   90.00
#
_symmetry.space_group_name_H-M   'P 1'
#
loop_
_entity.id
_entity.type
_entity.pdbx_description
1 polymer ?
#
loop_
_entity_poly.entity_id
_entity_poly.type
_entity_poly.pdbx_seq_one_letter_code
_entity_poly.pdbx_strand_id
1 'polypeptide(L)'
;MMALAVPALLAGCSDKKTPKTGDSEGFAGLFWQQSANVISVRTVDDLPIKNAQILIGDALNSPFSGNFLTTDANGQVELPAAWNQALPVTVQAPGFVRSTYMSQEPGALTFKLRASVTTTQYEVKGVTSGLPVQDKDGYVDFGLVMPAFSKMALLSFDINNVISPQSDRIEAMGQDIDVPANIALPRQSEKYALFTITLDKPNYRIYYGNTGVNRVFAARGRFPFKSTVDALRGGAEFYELINSFAINGGAVRDIEVKSGSTRLDMPTRELNFTTKQDVMAPTFRSDEMFIAVGVANQSGYLIPTDVKKIENNKKMALNTLAGSELMVLGVLKKTSEMKSGGDRMSATLLPFTAGAAPKMLPLIPDPSLQAGELLMPKFNTIDGVNPIATYSVLSKEEEVVQGSAKVKVLNPQWEVYAQNWLERMKLPQWPNDSAPAGKKRWEVNFVGSQTATTAPVGPAMIESATHVTHSSVSF
;
A
#
# COMPACT_ATOMS: atom_id res chain seq x y z
N MET A 1 16.85 -47.66 -25.21
CA MET A 1 17.83 -48.72 -25.47
C MET A 1 19.12 -48.07 -25.91
N MET A 2 20.22 -48.43 -25.23
CA MET A 2 21.64 -48.30 -25.61
C MET A 2 22.21 -46.89 -25.85
N ALA A 3 23.47 -46.58 -25.54
CA ALA A 3 24.48 -47.07 -24.59
C ALA A 3 25.71 -46.16 -24.83
N LEU A 4 26.39 -45.77 -23.75
CA LEU A 4 27.85 -45.68 -23.53
C LEU A 4 28.80 -45.29 -24.69
N ALA A 5 29.73 -44.36 -24.43
CA ALA A 5 31.13 -44.72 -24.18
C ALA A 5 32.02 -43.51 -23.83
N VAL A 6 32.83 -43.70 -22.78
CA VAL A 6 34.02 -42.94 -22.39
C VAL A 6 35.22 -43.43 -23.22
N PRO A 7 36.28 -42.62 -23.38
CA PRO A 7 37.62 -43.19 -23.28
C PRO A 7 38.47 -42.49 -22.22
N ALA A 8 39.32 -43.30 -21.61
CA ALA A 8 40.17 -43.02 -20.47
C ALA A 8 41.61 -42.69 -20.87
N LEU A 9 42.29 -42.01 -19.94
CA LEU A 9 43.71 -42.11 -19.55
C LEU A 9 44.80 -41.85 -20.60
N LEU A 10 45.69 -40.90 -20.29
CA LEU A 10 47.13 -41.19 -20.17
C LEU A 10 47.77 -40.32 -19.08
N ALA A 11 48.48 -40.98 -18.17
CA ALA A 11 49.33 -40.41 -17.15
C ALA A 11 50.68 -39.97 -17.77
N GLY A 12 51.27 -38.92 -17.20
CA GLY A 12 52.66 -38.53 -17.41
C GLY A 12 53.21 -37.85 -16.16
N CYS A 13 54.10 -38.55 -15.45
CA CYS A 13 54.80 -38.05 -14.27
C CYS A 13 56.05 -37.25 -14.65
N SER A 14 56.45 -36.40 -13.69
CA SER A 14 57.80 -35.86 -13.43
C SER A 14 58.23 -34.61 -14.19
N ASP A 15 58.38 -33.49 -13.47
CA ASP A 15 59.71 -33.14 -12.96
C ASP A 15 59.68 -32.09 -11.85
N LYS A 16 60.48 -32.35 -10.81
CA LYS A 16 60.80 -31.42 -9.72
C LYS A 16 61.61 -30.24 -10.27
N LYS A 17 61.09 -29.03 -10.13
CA LYS A 17 61.90 -27.81 -9.97
C LYS A 17 61.18 -26.83 -9.04
N THR A 18 61.58 -26.77 -7.78
CA THR A 18 61.63 -25.49 -7.06
C THR A 18 62.85 -24.74 -7.60
N PRO A 19 62.76 -23.43 -7.92
CA PRO A 19 62.99 -22.47 -6.84
C PRO A 19 62.34 -21.07 -7.01
N LYS A 20 62.47 -20.31 -5.92
CA LYS A 20 62.42 -18.85 -5.75
C LYS A 20 61.05 -18.21 -5.46
N THR A 21 60.89 -17.93 -4.15
CA THR A 21 60.38 -16.67 -3.59
C THR A 21 60.48 -15.51 -4.57
N GLY A 22 59.32 -15.09 -5.06
CA GLY A 22 59.12 -13.83 -5.74
C GLY A 22 57.79 -13.28 -5.24
N ASP A 23 57.84 -12.09 -4.66
CA ASP A 23 56.70 -11.33 -4.18
C ASP A 23 55.61 -11.26 -5.24
N SER A 24 54.54 -12.03 -5.03
CA SER A 24 53.27 -11.75 -5.68
C SER A 24 52.41 -11.06 -4.62
N GLU A 25 52.22 -9.75 -4.79
CA GLU A 25 51.16 -8.98 -4.14
C GLU A 25 49.84 -9.75 -4.30
N GLY A 26 49.52 -10.53 -3.27
CA GLY A 26 48.24 -11.17 -3.14
C GLY A 26 47.24 -10.07 -2.92
N PHE A 27 46.42 -9.79 -3.93
CA PHE A 27 45.10 -9.23 -3.76
C PHE A 27 44.40 -10.07 -2.69
N ALA A 28 44.49 -9.60 -1.44
CA ALA A 28 43.67 -10.06 -0.34
C ALA A 28 42.24 -9.74 -0.75
N GLY A 29 41.58 -10.73 -1.34
CA GLY A 29 40.13 -10.75 -1.42
C GLY A 29 39.64 -10.55 0.01
N LEU A 30 39.09 -9.36 0.28
CA LEU A 30 38.24 -9.08 1.43
C LEU A 30 37.02 -10.00 1.32
N PHE A 31 37.20 -11.25 1.71
CA PHE A 31 36.11 -12.11 2.12
C PHE A 31 35.65 -11.59 3.48
N TRP A 32 34.69 -10.67 3.42
CA TRP A 32 33.92 -10.25 4.58
C TRP A 32 33.25 -11.49 5.18
N GLN A 33 33.80 -12.00 6.29
CA GLN A 33 33.03 -12.88 7.16
C GLN A 33 31.91 -12.04 7.75
N GLN A 34 30.67 -12.26 7.30
CA GLN A 34 29.51 -11.88 8.09
C GLN A 34 29.63 -12.63 9.42
N SER A 35 29.95 -11.91 10.49
CA SER A 35 29.85 -12.42 11.84
C SER A 35 28.39 -12.80 12.09
N ALA A 36 28.14 -14.04 12.53
CA ALA A 36 26.81 -14.62 12.70
C ALA A 36 25.93 -13.93 13.78
N ASN A 37 26.39 -12.82 14.37
CA ASN A 37 25.80 -12.13 15.52
C ASN A 37 25.75 -10.61 15.30
N VAL A 38 25.18 -10.16 14.18
CA VAL A 38 25.02 -8.72 13.89
C VAL A 38 23.55 -8.33 13.73
N ILE A 39 23.25 -7.11 14.16
CA ILE A 39 22.00 -6.43 13.81
C ILE A 39 22.29 -5.60 12.54
N SER A 40 21.44 -5.73 11.53
CA SER A 40 21.53 -4.95 10.29
C SER A 40 20.33 -4.01 10.15
N VAL A 41 20.58 -2.77 9.71
CA VAL A 41 19.54 -1.79 9.37
C VAL A 41 19.65 -1.43 7.90
N ARG A 42 18.55 -1.60 7.16
CA ARG A 42 18.50 -1.46 5.71
C ARG A 42 17.29 -0.67 5.25
N THR A 43 17.34 -0.18 4.01
CA THR A 43 16.17 0.31 3.30
C THR A 43 15.26 -0.86 2.92
N VAL A 44 14.05 -0.57 2.46
CA VAL A 44 13.16 -1.59 1.90
C VAL A 44 13.78 -2.32 0.70
N ASP A 45 14.62 -1.63 -0.08
CA ASP A 45 15.38 -2.14 -1.23
C ASP A 45 16.72 -2.80 -0.84
N ASP A 46 16.87 -3.17 0.44
CA ASP A 46 18.03 -3.87 1.00
C ASP A 46 19.38 -3.12 0.96
N LEU A 47 19.36 -1.80 0.75
CA LEU A 47 20.56 -0.96 0.87
C LEU A 47 20.90 -0.70 2.34
N PRO A 48 22.18 -0.75 2.75
CA PRO A 48 22.59 -0.52 4.14
C PRO A 48 22.36 0.93 4.58
N ILE A 49 21.92 1.14 5.82
CA ILE A 49 21.74 2.47 6.41
C ILE A 49 22.81 2.71 7.47
N LYS A 50 23.78 3.57 7.15
CA LYS A 50 24.83 4.03 8.07
C LYS A 50 24.28 4.99 9.12
N ASN A 51 24.86 4.97 10.32
CA ASN A 51 24.53 5.86 11.44
C ASN A 51 23.05 5.76 11.88
N ALA A 52 22.38 4.63 11.60
CA ALA A 52 21.08 4.35 12.16
C ALA A 52 21.24 4.08 13.65
N GLN A 53 20.34 4.63 14.46
CA GLN A 53 20.31 4.44 15.90
C GLN A 53 19.35 3.31 16.24
N ILE A 54 19.74 2.45 17.18
CA ILE A 54 18.95 1.29 17.61
C ILE A 54 18.82 1.34 19.14
N LEU A 55 17.60 1.29 19.66
CA LEU A 55 17.29 1.14 21.07
C LEU A 55 16.70 -0.25 21.33
N ILE A 56 17.31 -1.02 22.22
CA ILE A 56 16.82 -2.35 22.63
C ILE A 56 16.21 -2.24 24.04
N GLY A 57 14.90 -2.42 24.16
CA GLY A 57 14.14 -2.22 25.40
C GLY A 57 13.37 -0.91 25.42
N ASP A 58 12.80 -0.59 26.59
CA ASP A 58 11.81 0.47 26.74
C ASP A 58 12.41 1.87 26.92
N ALA A 59 13.68 1.98 27.32
CA ALA A 59 14.32 3.27 27.58
C ALA A 59 15.86 3.15 27.53
N LEU A 60 16.55 4.29 27.46
CA LEU A 60 18.01 4.31 27.51
C LEU A 60 18.54 3.63 28.78
N ASN A 61 19.49 2.72 28.61
CA ASN A 61 20.08 1.89 29.65
C ASN A 61 19.09 1.01 30.43
N SER A 62 17.92 0.70 29.85
CA SER A 62 16.90 -0.18 30.43
C SER A 62 16.37 -1.17 29.38
N PRO A 63 16.46 -2.49 29.61
CA PRO A 63 16.76 -3.15 30.90
C PRO A 63 18.27 -3.38 31.16
N PHE A 64 19.16 -2.97 30.26
CA PHE A 64 20.61 -3.11 30.43
C PHE A 64 21.37 -1.88 29.90
N SER A 65 22.57 -1.65 30.43
CA SER A 65 23.43 -0.54 30.01
C SER A 65 24.00 -0.74 28.60
N GLY A 66 24.10 0.31 27.80
CA GLY A 66 24.62 0.23 26.43
C GLY A 66 23.63 -0.36 25.42
N ASN A 67 22.33 -0.30 25.72
CA ASN A 67 21.26 -0.76 24.83
C ASN A 67 20.92 0.22 23.68
N PHE A 68 21.68 1.31 23.54
CA PHE A 68 21.53 2.31 22.49
C PHE A 68 22.75 2.28 21.57
N LEU A 69 22.55 1.77 20.36
CA LEU A 69 23.61 1.42 19.41
C LEU A 69 23.55 2.33 18.18
N THR A 70 24.65 2.36 17.42
CA THR A 70 24.72 3.09 16.14
C THR A 70 25.36 2.19 15.09
N THR A 71 24.75 2.10 13.91
CA THR A 71 25.26 1.27 12.82
C THR A 71 26.48 1.89 12.12
N ASP A 72 27.37 1.02 11.65
CA ASP A 72 28.55 1.37 10.87
C ASP A 72 28.24 1.69 9.39
N ALA A 73 29.27 1.79 8.55
CA ALA A 73 29.12 2.06 7.11
C ALA A 73 28.40 0.95 6.32
N ASN A 74 28.37 -0.27 6.85
CA ASN A 74 27.65 -1.41 6.27
C ASN A 74 26.22 -1.52 6.82
N GLY A 75 25.78 -0.56 7.63
CA GLY A 75 24.49 -0.60 8.30
C GLY A 75 24.40 -1.73 9.32
N GLN A 76 25.52 -2.07 9.98
CA GLN A 76 25.60 -3.16 10.94
C GLN A 76 26.06 -2.67 12.31
N VAL A 77 25.67 -3.41 13.35
CA VAL A 77 26.24 -3.29 14.70
C VAL A 77 26.29 -4.67 15.37
N GLU A 78 27.28 -4.87 16.22
CA GLU A 78 27.41 -6.11 17.00
C GLU A 78 26.25 -6.28 17.98
N LEU A 79 25.81 -7.53 18.15
CA LEU A 79 24.78 -7.89 19.11
C LEU A 79 25.29 -7.68 20.55
N PRO A 80 24.61 -6.88 21.40
CA PRO A 80 25.04 -6.70 22.78
C PRO A 80 24.91 -7.99 23.59
N ALA A 81 25.99 -8.41 24.25
CA ALA A 81 26.00 -9.62 25.08
C ALA A 81 24.99 -9.59 26.25
N ALA A 82 24.58 -8.39 26.67
CA ALA A 82 23.61 -8.19 27.74
C ALA A 82 22.15 -8.40 27.30
N TRP A 83 21.88 -8.52 25.99
CA TRP A 83 20.55 -8.79 25.48
C TRP A 83 20.26 -10.30 25.49
N ASN A 84 19.40 -10.74 26.40
CA ASN A 84 19.18 -12.16 26.69
C ASN A 84 17.70 -12.57 26.79
N GLN A 85 16.78 -11.69 26.41
CA GLN A 85 15.33 -11.91 26.46
C GLN A 85 14.61 -11.14 25.36
N ALA A 86 13.38 -11.54 25.04
CA ALA A 86 12.53 -10.80 24.10
C ALA A 86 12.32 -9.35 24.54
N LEU A 87 12.68 -8.38 23.69
CA LEU A 87 12.52 -6.95 23.96
C LEU A 87 12.03 -6.19 22.72
N PRO A 88 11.35 -5.05 22.87
CA PRO A 88 11.11 -4.17 21.75
C PRO A 88 12.44 -3.62 21.23
N VAL A 89 12.59 -3.56 19.90
CA VAL A 89 13.74 -2.93 19.24
C VAL A 89 13.24 -1.77 18.41
N THR A 90 13.65 -0.56 18.77
CA THR A 90 13.30 0.66 18.03
C THR A 90 14.49 1.12 17.21
N VAL A 91 14.26 1.44 15.94
CA VAL A 91 15.29 1.88 15.00
C VAL A 91 14.89 3.22 14.40
N GLN A 92 15.85 4.13 14.29
CA GLN A 92 15.69 5.44 13.66
C GLN A 92 16.89 5.75 12.77
N ALA A 93 16.64 6.38 11.63
CA ALA A 93 17.66 7.02 10.81
C ALA A 93 17.12 8.32 10.20
N PRO A 94 17.97 9.34 9.96
CA PRO A 94 17.56 10.55 9.27
C PRO A 94 16.96 10.27 7.89
N GLY A 95 15.79 10.85 7.60
CA GLY A 95 15.07 10.63 6.34
C GLY A 95 14.20 9.37 6.29
N PHE A 96 14.08 8.64 7.41
CA PHE A 96 13.28 7.42 7.53
C PHE A 96 12.27 7.50 8.67
N VAL A 97 11.15 6.79 8.53
CA VAL A 97 10.14 6.64 9.58
C VAL A 97 10.71 5.77 10.70
N ARG A 98 10.65 6.24 11.95
CA ARG A 98 11.08 5.46 13.12
C ARG A 98 10.22 4.20 13.22
N SER A 99 10.84 3.06 13.52
CA SER A 99 10.13 1.77 13.56
C SER A 99 10.44 1.02 14.84
N THR A 100 9.43 0.50 15.52
CA THR A 100 9.56 -0.42 16.65
C THR A 100 9.09 -1.81 16.27
N TYR A 101 9.96 -2.78 16.52
CA TYR A 101 9.70 -4.20 16.34
C TYR A 101 9.51 -4.80 17.73
N MET A 102 8.29 -5.22 18.06
CA MET A 102 7.97 -5.72 19.40
C MET A 102 8.49 -7.14 19.60
N SER A 103 8.86 -7.46 20.85
CA SER A 103 9.21 -8.81 21.30
C SER A 103 10.26 -9.52 20.42
N GLN A 104 11.33 -8.82 20.07
CA GLN A 104 12.44 -9.41 19.32
C GLN A 104 13.33 -10.22 20.25
N GLU A 105 13.65 -11.45 19.86
CA GLU A 105 14.63 -12.27 20.55
C GLU A 105 16.07 -11.86 20.17
N PRO A 106 17.05 -12.02 21.08
CA PRO A 106 18.46 -11.79 20.74
C PRO A 106 18.92 -12.69 19.60
N GLY A 107 19.58 -12.11 18.59
CA GLY A 107 20.13 -12.87 17.47
C GLY A 107 20.52 -11.99 16.29
N ALA A 108 20.88 -12.64 15.17
CA ALA A 108 21.08 -11.95 13.90
C ALA A 108 19.74 -11.47 13.35
N LEU A 109 19.59 -10.15 13.26
CA LEU A 109 18.32 -9.50 12.89
C LEU A 109 18.56 -8.48 11.78
N THR A 110 17.58 -8.31 10.91
CA THR A 110 17.57 -7.26 9.89
C THR A 110 16.31 -6.43 10.02
N PHE A 111 16.47 -5.14 10.28
CA PHE A 111 15.39 -4.17 10.37
C PHE A 111 15.35 -3.34 9.08
N LYS A 112 14.16 -3.22 8.48
CA LYS A 112 13.94 -2.42 7.28
C LYS A 112 13.24 -1.11 7.65
N LEU A 113 13.76 0.00 7.16
CA LEU A 113 13.15 1.32 7.35
C LEU A 113 12.56 1.84 6.04
N ARG A 114 11.38 2.46 6.15
CA ARG A 114 10.75 3.19 5.04
C ARG A 114 11.18 4.65 5.06
N ALA A 115 11.41 5.22 3.88
CA ALA A 115 11.70 6.65 3.76
C ALA A 115 10.53 7.46 4.32
N SER A 116 10.82 8.51 5.08
CA SER A 116 9.82 9.48 5.50
C SER A 116 9.25 10.14 4.25
N VAL A 117 7.92 10.26 4.18
CA VAL A 117 7.29 11.08 3.15
C VAL A 117 7.63 12.54 3.40
N THR A 118 8.11 13.21 2.35
CA THR A 118 8.28 14.66 2.44
C THR A 118 6.93 15.34 2.27
N THR A 119 6.76 16.54 2.84
CA THR A 119 5.63 17.40 2.50
C THR A 119 5.73 17.98 1.09
N THR A 120 6.86 17.74 0.41
CA THR A 120 7.06 18.13 -0.98
C THR A 120 6.27 17.17 -1.86
N GLN A 121 5.43 17.76 -2.72
CA GLN A 121 4.64 16.99 -3.66
C GLN A 121 5.23 17.08 -5.06
N TYR A 122 5.25 15.94 -5.73
CA TYR A 122 5.70 15.80 -7.10
C TYR A 122 4.48 15.51 -7.97
N GLU A 123 4.12 16.46 -8.84
CA GLU A 123 2.99 16.34 -9.73
C GLU A 123 3.33 15.41 -10.92
N VAL A 124 2.42 14.52 -11.27
CA VAL A 124 2.43 13.81 -12.55
C VAL A 124 1.15 14.15 -13.30
N LYS A 125 1.28 14.67 -14.52
CA LYS A 125 0.14 15.12 -15.32
C LYS A 125 0.27 14.75 -16.79
N GLY A 126 -0.86 14.69 -17.46
CA GLY A 126 -0.92 14.54 -18.91
C GLY A 126 -2.34 14.26 -19.37
N VAL A 127 -2.48 13.63 -20.53
CA VAL A 127 -3.78 13.27 -21.09
C VAL A 127 -3.96 11.77 -21.17
N THR A 128 -5.22 11.32 -21.17
CA THR A 128 -5.55 9.94 -21.54
C THR A 128 -5.91 9.86 -23.01
N SER A 129 -5.26 8.98 -23.77
CA SER A 129 -5.52 8.79 -25.22
C SER A 129 -6.23 7.47 -25.50
N GLY A 130 -7.01 7.42 -26.58
CA GLY A 130 -7.70 6.21 -27.02
C GLY A 130 -9.06 5.92 -26.34
N LEU A 131 -9.69 6.90 -25.71
CA LEU A 131 -11.08 6.73 -25.24
C LEU A 131 -12.04 6.64 -26.45
N PRO A 132 -13.04 5.74 -26.45
CA PRO A 132 -13.94 5.51 -27.57
C PRO A 132 -15.10 6.52 -27.61
N VAL A 133 -14.77 7.81 -27.52
CA VAL A 133 -15.73 8.91 -27.38
C VAL A 133 -16.76 8.91 -28.52
N GLN A 134 -18.03 8.98 -28.15
CA GLN A 134 -19.14 9.14 -29.08
C GLN A 134 -20.13 10.17 -28.55
N ASP A 135 -20.35 11.26 -29.29
CA ASP A 135 -21.31 12.29 -28.89
C ASP A 135 -22.76 11.77 -28.93
N LYS A 136 -23.52 12.11 -27.89
CA LYS A 136 -24.98 11.92 -27.78
C LYS A 136 -25.39 10.45 -27.75
N ASP A 137 -24.51 9.56 -27.27
CA ASP A 137 -24.83 8.15 -27.07
C ASP A 137 -25.47 7.88 -25.68
N GLY A 138 -25.54 8.90 -24.83
CA GLY A 138 -26.10 8.84 -23.47
C GLY A 138 -25.07 8.47 -22.40
N TYR A 139 -23.80 8.35 -22.75
CA TYR A 139 -22.73 7.95 -21.86
C TYR A 139 -21.59 8.96 -21.85
N VAL A 140 -20.82 8.95 -20.77
CA VAL A 140 -19.55 9.66 -20.69
C VAL A 140 -18.44 8.65 -20.63
N ASP A 141 -17.50 8.74 -21.57
CA ASP A 141 -16.23 8.03 -21.53
C ASP A 141 -15.21 8.81 -20.68
N PHE A 142 -14.56 8.12 -19.76
CA PHE A 142 -13.58 8.72 -18.86
C PHE A 142 -12.29 7.90 -18.78
N GLY A 143 -11.20 8.61 -18.53
CA GLY A 143 -9.95 8.06 -18.04
C GLY A 143 -9.84 8.32 -16.55
N LEU A 144 -9.48 7.32 -15.75
CA LEU A 144 -9.15 7.50 -14.33
C LEU A 144 -7.71 7.08 -14.12
N VAL A 145 -6.86 8.02 -13.72
CA VAL A 145 -5.43 7.77 -13.53
C VAL A 145 -5.11 7.70 -12.05
N MET A 146 -4.39 6.66 -11.63
CA MET A 146 -4.03 6.44 -10.23
C MET A 146 -2.67 5.75 -10.13
N PRO A 147 -1.95 5.88 -9.00
CA PRO A 147 -0.83 5.01 -8.71
C PRO A 147 -1.28 3.54 -8.74
N ALA A 148 -0.42 2.64 -9.24
CA ALA A 148 -0.68 1.21 -9.11
C ALA A 148 -0.61 0.80 -7.63
N PHE A 149 -1.52 -0.05 -7.19
CA PHE A 149 -1.58 -0.43 -5.78
C PHE A 149 -0.53 -1.48 -5.44
N SER A 150 0.17 -1.27 -4.32
CA SER A 150 0.79 -2.36 -3.60
C SER A 150 -0.28 -3.21 -2.91
N LYS A 151 0.09 -4.43 -2.51
CA LYS A 151 -0.78 -5.29 -1.71
C LYS A 151 -1.31 -4.58 -0.47
N MET A 152 -0.46 -3.80 0.20
CA MET A 152 -0.88 -3.03 1.35
C MET A 152 -1.81 -1.88 1.05
N ALA A 153 -1.55 -1.14 -0.02
CA ALA A 153 -2.43 -0.04 -0.41
C ALA A 153 -3.85 -0.55 -0.73
N LEU A 154 -3.98 -1.79 -1.22
CA LEU A 154 -5.28 -2.44 -1.38
C LEU A 154 -5.90 -2.90 -0.04
N LEU A 155 -5.11 -3.41 0.90
CA LEU A 155 -5.63 -3.86 2.20
C LEU A 155 -5.96 -2.70 3.16
N SER A 156 -5.37 -1.53 2.94
CA SER A 156 -5.74 -0.26 3.61
C SER A 156 -6.49 0.67 2.64
N PHE A 157 -7.37 0.10 1.80
CA PHE A 157 -8.07 0.83 0.76
C PHE A 157 -8.80 2.07 1.30
N ASP A 158 -8.36 3.24 0.87
CA ASP A 158 -9.09 4.50 0.97
C ASP A 158 -9.58 4.89 -0.42
N ILE A 159 -10.85 5.26 -0.53
CA ILE A 159 -11.44 5.77 -1.76
C ILE A 159 -10.73 7.04 -2.26
N ASN A 160 -10.13 7.82 -1.36
CA ASN A 160 -9.33 9.01 -1.70
C ASN A 160 -8.03 8.65 -2.45
N ASN A 161 -7.57 7.40 -2.37
CA ASN A 161 -6.43 6.92 -3.17
C ASN A 161 -6.84 6.58 -4.61
N VAL A 162 -8.15 6.38 -4.86
CA VAL A 162 -8.70 6.12 -6.19
C VAL A 162 -9.20 7.40 -6.83
N ILE A 163 -9.91 8.24 -6.08
CA ILE A 163 -10.46 9.52 -6.53
C ILE A 163 -9.69 10.64 -5.84
N SER A 164 -9.05 11.51 -6.62
CA SER A 164 -8.24 12.58 -6.06
C SER A 164 -9.08 13.50 -5.15
N PRO A 165 -8.57 13.88 -3.97
CA PRO A 165 -9.20 14.89 -3.14
C PRO A 165 -9.10 16.30 -3.74
N GLN A 166 -8.31 16.47 -4.81
CA GLN A 166 -8.27 17.71 -5.57
C GLN A 166 -9.30 17.65 -6.69
N SER A 167 -9.92 18.78 -6.96
CA SER A 167 -10.85 18.94 -8.08
C SER A 167 -10.38 20.03 -9.02
N ASP A 168 -10.60 19.79 -10.31
CA ASP A 168 -10.55 20.79 -11.35
C ASP A 168 -11.96 21.28 -11.60
N ARG A 169 -12.12 22.61 -11.69
CA ARG A 169 -13.38 23.24 -12.05
C ARG A 169 -13.50 23.26 -13.57
N ILE A 170 -14.58 22.69 -14.10
CA ILE A 170 -14.93 22.76 -15.51
C ILE A 170 -16.22 23.53 -15.68
N GLU A 171 -16.30 24.35 -16.72
CA GLU A 171 -17.53 25.05 -17.06
C GLU A 171 -18.34 24.19 -18.03
N ALA A 172 -19.56 23.86 -17.64
CA ALA A 172 -20.51 23.14 -18.48
C ALA A 172 -21.86 23.86 -18.41
N MET A 173 -22.26 24.47 -19.54
CA MET A 173 -23.49 25.27 -19.64
C MET A 173 -23.59 26.45 -18.64
N GLY A 174 -22.47 27.15 -18.42
CA GLY A 174 -22.42 28.28 -17.47
C GLY A 174 -22.56 27.85 -16.01
N GLN A 175 -22.50 26.55 -15.72
CA GLN A 175 -22.36 26.01 -14.38
C GLN A 175 -20.97 25.43 -14.20
N ASP A 176 -20.42 25.64 -13.03
CA ASP A 176 -19.15 25.09 -12.64
C ASP A 176 -19.34 23.72 -12.01
N ILE A 177 -18.60 22.74 -12.53
CA ILE A 177 -18.60 21.37 -12.04
C ILE A 177 -17.20 21.07 -11.53
N ASP A 178 -17.11 20.62 -10.27
CA ASP A 178 -15.87 20.12 -9.69
C ASP A 178 -15.68 18.66 -10.09
N VAL A 179 -14.60 18.38 -10.82
CA VAL A 179 -14.24 17.03 -11.27
C VAL A 179 -12.90 16.66 -10.67
N PRO A 180 -12.75 15.48 -10.04
CA PRO A 180 -11.48 15.02 -9.49
C PRO A 180 -10.31 15.19 -10.46
N ALA A 181 -9.18 15.70 -9.96
CA ALA A 181 -8.03 16.07 -10.77
C ALA A 181 -7.45 14.88 -11.55
N ASN A 182 -7.60 13.67 -11.00
CA ASN A 182 -7.10 12.44 -11.61
C ASN A 182 -8.06 11.77 -12.61
N ILE A 183 -9.23 12.38 -12.85
CA ILE A 183 -10.15 11.98 -13.92
C ILE A 183 -9.86 12.82 -15.16
N ALA A 184 -9.72 12.18 -16.31
CA ALA A 184 -9.69 12.80 -17.62
C ALA A 184 -11.03 12.56 -18.34
N LEU A 185 -11.66 13.65 -18.79
CA LEU A 185 -12.87 13.65 -19.61
C LEU A 185 -12.52 14.29 -20.96
N PRO A 186 -12.26 13.52 -22.02
CA PRO A 186 -12.04 14.11 -23.35
C PRO A 186 -13.31 14.87 -23.78
N ARG A 187 -13.13 15.82 -24.71
CA ARG A 187 -14.23 16.61 -25.24
C ARG A 187 -15.35 15.71 -25.79
N GLN A 188 -16.53 15.78 -25.19
CA GLN A 188 -17.70 14.99 -25.57
C GLN A 188 -19.00 15.71 -25.20
N SER A 189 -20.07 15.45 -25.95
CA SER A 189 -21.33 16.20 -25.86
C SER A 189 -22.53 15.30 -25.63
N GLU A 190 -23.18 15.43 -24.46
CA GLU A 190 -24.29 14.57 -24.06
C GLU A 190 -25.62 15.32 -23.92
N LYS A 191 -26.71 14.67 -24.31
CA LYS A 191 -28.06 15.24 -24.18
C LYS A 191 -28.54 15.18 -22.73
N TYR A 192 -28.98 16.31 -22.20
CA TYR A 192 -29.65 16.41 -20.92
C TYR A 192 -30.97 17.18 -21.09
N ALA A 193 -32.08 16.43 -21.11
CA ALA A 193 -33.42 16.96 -21.41
C ALA A 193 -33.46 17.74 -22.75
N LEU A 194 -33.61 19.07 -22.70
CA LEU A 194 -33.78 19.94 -23.86
C LEU A 194 -32.47 20.54 -24.40
N PHE A 195 -31.33 20.26 -23.75
CA PHE A 195 -30.05 20.86 -24.07
C PHE A 195 -28.91 19.85 -24.15
N THR A 196 -27.77 20.26 -24.71
CA THR A 196 -26.56 19.45 -24.83
C THR A 196 -25.49 20.02 -23.91
N ILE A 197 -24.94 19.18 -23.05
CA ILE A 197 -23.83 19.52 -22.16
C ILE A 197 -22.53 19.03 -22.82
N THR A 198 -21.55 19.92 -23.00
CA THR A 198 -20.20 19.54 -23.42
C THR A 198 -19.29 19.43 -22.20
N LEU A 199 -18.64 18.29 -22.02
CA LEU A 199 -17.60 18.07 -21.02
C LEU A 199 -16.24 18.20 -21.71
N ASP A 200 -15.30 18.94 -21.13
CA ASP A 200 -13.96 19.15 -21.71
C ASP A 200 -12.90 19.29 -20.61
N LYS A 201 -12.34 18.15 -20.19
CA LYS A 201 -11.28 18.03 -19.18
C LYS A 201 -10.26 16.96 -19.58
N PRO A 202 -9.51 17.13 -20.68
CA PRO A 202 -8.67 16.06 -21.22
C PRO A 202 -7.48 15.73 -20.31
N ASN A 203 -7.10 16.65 -19.41
CA ASN A 203 -5.93 16.49 -18.56
C ASN A 203 -6.28 15.82 -17.23
N TYR A 204 -5.42 14.92 -16.79
CA TYR A 204 -5.39 14.38 -15.44
C TYR A 204 -4.17 14.89 -14.67
N ARG A 205 -4.24 14.83 -13.33
CA ARG A 205 -3.11 15.10 -12.41
C ARG A 205 -3.16 14.16 -11.21
N ILE A 206 -2.02 13.60 -10.84
CA ILE A 206 -1.80 12.83 -9.61
C ILE A 206 -0.53 13.34 -8.91
N TYR A 207 -0.36 13.03 -7.63
CA TYR A 207 0.74 13.56 -6.80
C TYR A 207 1.45 12.43 -6.06
N TYR A 208 2.78 12.54 -5.96
CA TYR A 208 3.63 11.66 -5.16
C TYR A 208 4.32 12.45 -4.05
N GLY A 209 4.55 11.83 -2.90
CA GLY A 209 5.28 12.46 -1.78
C GLY A 209 6.81 12.32 -1.88
N ASN A 210 7.30 11.46 -2.76
CA ASN A 210 8.72 11.12 -2.92
C ASN A 210 9.10 11.03 -4.41
N THR A 211 10.38 11.24 -4.70
CA THR A 211 10.99 10.95 -6.00
C THR A 211 11.23 9.45 -6.18
N GLY A 212 11.50 9.03 -7.41
CA GLY A 212 11.82 7.64 -7.75
C GLY A 212 10.91 7.03 -8.80
N VAL A 213 11.14 5.77 -9.11
CA VAL A 213 10.33 5.02 -10.07
C VAL A 213 8.99 4.67 -9.42
N ASN A 214 7.91 5.16 -10.01
CA ASN A 214 6.55 4.87 -9.62
C ASN A 214 5.80 4.23 -10.78
N ARG A 215 4.79 3.42 -10.47
CA ARG A 215 3.93 2.83 -11.48
C ARG A 215 2.55 3.48 -11.48
N VAL A 216 2.07 3.82 -12.66
CA VAL A 216 0.80 4.50 -12.90
C VAL A 216 -0.11 3.59 -13.71
N PHE A 217 -1.38 3.52 -13.30
CA PHE A 217 -2.45 2.84 -14.00
C PHE A 217 -3.47 3.88 -14.50
N ALA A 218 -3.87 3.77 -15.76
CA ALA A 218 -4.98 4.53 -16.33
C ALA A 218 -6.11 3.58 -16.67
N ALA A 219 -7.20 3.64 -15.93
CA ALA A 219 -8.44 2.93 -16.21
C ALA A 219 -9.23 3.66 -17.31
N ARG A 220 -9.79 2.88 -18.23
CA ARG A 220 -10.79 3.30 -19.20
C ARG A 220 -12.17 2.88 -18.71
N GLY A 221 -13.09 3.82 -18.60
CA GLY A 221 -14.45 3.49 -18.23
C GLY A 221 -15.51 4.35 -18.88
N ARG A 222 -16.77 4.01 -18.61
CA ARG A 222 -17.94 4.78 -19.01
C ARG A 222 -19.02 4.78 -17.93
N PHE A 223 -19.87 5.79 -17.92
CA PHE A 223 -21.06 5.84 -17.07
C PHE A 223 -22.25 6.49 -17.81
N PRO A 224 -23.50 6.15 -17.47
CA PRO A 224 -24.68 6.76 -18.10
C PRO A 224 -24.83 8.20 -17.63
N PHE A 225 -24.75 9.16 -18.54
CA PHE A 225 -24.64 10.59 -18.21
C PHE A 225 -25.85 11.10 -17.43
N LYS A 226 -27.03 11.01 -18.05
CA LYS A 226 -28.26 11.61 -17.52
C LYS A 226 -28.60 11.09 -16.13
N SER A 227 -28.62 9.76 -15.93
CA SER A 227 -28.98 9.16 -14.64
C SER A 227 -27.96 9.48 -13.55
N THR A 228 -26.68 9.58 -13.89
CA THR A 228 -25.62 9.93 -12.94
C THR A 228 -25.76 11.39 -12.50
N VAL A 229 -25.96 12.30 -13.46
CA VAL A 229 -26.20 13.73 -13.16
C VAL A 229 -27.48 13.92 -12.35
N ASP A 230 -28.57 13.25 -12.72
CA ASP A 230 -29.84 13.33 -11.99
C ASP A 230 -29.69 12.87 -10.54
N ALA A 231 -28.95 11.77 -10.32
CA ALA A 231 -28.72 11.26 -8.97
C ALA A 231 -27.83 12.20 -8.14
N LEU A 232 -26.72 12.69 -8.70
CA LEU A 232 -25.85 13.66 -8.02
C LEU A 232 -26.60 14.96 -7.67
N ARG A 233 -27.42 15.48 -8.60
CA ARG A 233 -28.28 16.65 -8.33
C ARG A 233 -29.36 16.36 -7.29
N GLY A 234 -29.79 15.11 -7.17
CA GLY A 234 -30.68 14.63 -6.11
C GLY A 234 -30.00 14.43 -4.75
N GLY A 235 -28.68 14.68 -4.65
CA GLY A 235 -27.91 14.51 -3.42
C GLY A 235 -27.41 13.09 -3.18
N ALA A 236 -27.40 12.23 -4.21
CA ALA A 236 -26.79 10.91 -4.11
C ALA A 236 -25.27 11.05 -3.93
N GLU A 237 -24.74 10.22 -3.05
CA GLU A 237 -23.30 10.16 -2.79
C GLU A 237 -22.60 9.31 -3.86
N PHE A 238 -21.32 9.58 -4.16
CA PHE A 238 -20.59 8.84 -5.19
C PHE A 238 -20.59 7.32 -4.95
N TYR A 239 -20.47 6.87 -3.70
CA TYR A 239 -20.48 5.44 -3.36
C TYR A 239 -21.81 4.75 -3.72
N GLU A 240 -22.92 5.50 -3.82
CA GLU A 240 -24.23 4.99 -4.22
C GLU A 240 -24.31 4.78 -5.74
N LEU A 241 -23.44 5.48 -6.47
CA LEU A 241 -23.38 5.48 -7.93
C LEU A 241 -22.30 4.55 -8.48
N ILE A 242 -21.47 3.93 -7.64
CA ILE A 242 -20.37 3.01 -8.04
C ILE A 242 -20.84 2.00 -9.11
N ASN A 243 -22.04 1.44 -8.95
CA ASN A 243 -22.56 0.43 -9.87
C ASN A 243 -22.89 0.97 -11.28
N SER A 244 -23.08 2.29 -11.42
CA SER A 244 -23.29 2.98 -12.70
C SER A 244 -22.01 3.14 -13.51
N PHE A 245 -20.84 3.05 -12.87
CA PHE A 245 -19.55 3.15 -13.54
C PHE A 245 -19.09 1.77 -13.99
N ALA A 246 -18.60 1.66 -15.22
CA ALA A 246 -17.97 0.45 -15.74
C ALA A 246 -16.52 0.76 -16.11
N ILE A 247 -15.59 -0.09 -15.66
CA ILE A 247 -14.20 -0.08 -16.12
C ILE A 247 -14.05 -1.19 -17.17
N ASN A 248 -13.56 -0.84 -18.36
CA ASN A 248 -13.54 -1.70 -19.54
C ASN A 248 -12.12 -1.98 -20.06
N GLY A 249 -11.09 -1.41 -19.43
CA GLY A 249 -9.70 -1.59 -19.84
C GLY A 249 -8.79 -0.54 -19.22
N GLY A 250 -7.59 -0.41 -19.78
CA GLY A 250 -6.64 0.58 -19.32
C GLY A 250 -5.23 0.42 -19.89
N ALA A 251 -4.26 1.02 -19.23
CA ALA A 251 -2.84 0.81 -19.46
C ALA A 251 -2.01 1.06 -18.20
N VAL A 252 -0.80 0.51 -18.18
CA VAL A 252 0.14 0.62 -17.06
C VAL A 252 1.47 1.17 -17.59
N ARG A 253 2.07 2.09 -16.83
CA ARG A 253 3.39 2.68 -17.15
C ARG A 253 4.22 2.89 -15.89
N ASP A 254 5.52 2.67 -16.02
CA ASP A 254 6.50 3.16 -15.05
C ASP A 254 6.89 4.60 -15.41
N ILE A 255 7.10 5.41 -14.39
CA ILE A 255 7.55 6.80 -14.51
C ILE A 255 8.57 7.11 -13.42
N GLU A 256 9.69 7.71 -13.81
CA GLU A 256 10.68 8.20 -12.87
C GLU A 256 10.35 9.65 -12.47
N VAL A 257 9.90 9.83 -11.23
CA VAL A 257 9.54 11.13 -10.65
C VAL A 257 10.81 11.79 -10.13
N LYS A 258 11.29 12.85 -10.78
CA LYS A 258 12.58 13.50 -10.46
C LYS A 258 12.46 14.80 -9.67
N SER A 259 11.56 15.70 -10.07
CA SER A 259 11.36 16.99 -9.40
C SER A 259 10.13 17.73 -9.92
N GLY A 260 9.41 18.42 -9.04
CA GLY A 260 8.36 19.39 -9.40
C GLY A 260 7.15 18.79 -10.12
N SER A 261 7.21 18.73 -11.45
CA SER A 261 6.12 18.24 -12.32
C SER A 261 6.70 17.36 -13.43
N THR A 262 6.12 16.19 -13.62
CA THR A 262 6.50 15.22 -14.65
C THR A 262 5.34 15.01 -15.61
N ARG A 263 5.60 15.09 -16.93
CA ARG A 263 4.58 14.78 -17.94
C ARG A 263 4.53 13.27 -18.20
N LEU A 264 3.32 12.71 -18.19
CA LEU A 264 3.05 11.33 -18.58
C LEU A 264 1.72 11.31 -19.34
N ASP A 265 1.74 10.95 -20.62
CA ASP A 265 0.51 10.70 -21.36
C ASP A 265 0.19 9.20 -21.29
N MET A 266 -1.06 8.87 -20.99
CA MET A 266 -1.46 7.48 -20.72
C MET A 266 -2.37 6.96 -21.84
N PRO A 267 -2.00 5.88 -22.56
CA PRO A 267 -2.94 5.18 -23.42
C PRO A 267 -4.01 4.47 -22.58
N THR A 268 -5.13 4.11 -23.19
CA THR A 268 -6.26 3.47 -22.49
C THR A 268 -6.76 2.18 -23.16
N ARG A 269 -6.09 1.71 -24.22
CA ARG A 269 -6.53 0.57 -25.06
C ARG A 269 -5.63 -0.67 -24.98
N GLU A 270 -4.63 -0.69 -24.11
CA GLU A 270 -3.63 -1.77 -24.06
C GLU A 270 -4.14 -2.99 -23.30
N LEU A 271 -4.88 -2.75 -22.23
CA LEU A 271 -5.58 -3.76 -21.45
C LEU A 271 -7.07 -3.67 -21.79
N ASN A 272 -7.71 -4.82 -21.98
CA ASN A 272 -9.15 -4.91 -22.24
C ASN A 272 -9.78 -5.89 -21.25
N PHE A 273 -10.78 -5.42 -20.51
CA PHE A 273 -11.49 -6.22 -19.50
C PHE A 273 -12.76 -6.79 -20.12
N THR A 274 -12.58 -7.80 -20.96
CA THR A 274 -13.66 -8.41 -21.77
C THR A 274 -14.34 -9.58 -21.08
N THR A 275 -13.75 -10.09 -20.00
CA THR A 275 -14.28 -11.20 -19.22
C THR A 275 -15.03 -10.67 -18.00
N LYS A 276 -15.99 -11.45 -17.50
CA LYS A 276 -16.74 -11.12 -16.29
C LYS A 276 -16.71 -12.29 -15.32
N GLN A 277 -16.65 -11.98 -14.03
CA GLN A 277 -16.70 -12.96 -12.96
C GLN A 277 -17.72 -12.55 -11.91
N ASP A 278 -18.60 -13.47 -11.54
CA ASP A 278 -19.61 -13.23 -10.50
C ASP A 278 -18.99 -13.35 -9.11
N VAL A 279 -18.98 -12.24 -8.38
CA VAL A 279 -18.58 -12.21 -6.97
C VAL A 279 -19.83 -12.19 -6.09
N MET A 280 -19.84 -13.06 -5.08
CA MET A 280 -20.89 -13.08 -4.06
C MET A 280 -20.46 -12.25 -2.86
N ALA A 281 -21.35 -11.37 -2.39
CA ALA A 281 -21.12 -10.68 -1.13
C ALA A 281 -21.22 -11.65 0.06
N PRO A 282 -20.41 -11.47 1.12
CA PRO A 282 -20.60 -12.18 2.37
C PRO A 282 -21.89 -11.73 3.06
N THR A 283 -22.24 -12.42 4.14
CA THR A 283 -23.22 -11.89 5.08
C THR A 283 -22.57 -10.79 5.93
N PHE A 284 -23.21 -9.63 6.01
CA PHE A 284 -22.78 -8.49 6.84
C PHE A 284 -23.98 -7.80 7.50
N ARG A 285 -23.74 -6.87 8.42
CA ARG A 285 -24.79 -6.20 9.19
C ARG A 285 -25.54 -5.18 8.33
N SER A 286 -26.77 -4.83 8.72
CA SER A 286 -27.59 -3.84 7.99
C SER A 286 -27.02 -2.42 8.01
N ASP A 287 -26.16 -2.09 8.99
CA ASP A 287 -25.45 -0.80 9.06
C ASP A 287 -24.12 -0.80 8.29
N GLU A 288 -23.75 -1.91 7.66
CA GLU A 288 -22.52 -2.09 6.91
C GLU A 288 -22.78 -2.11 5.39
N MET A 289 -21.71 -1.86 4.64
CA MET A 289 -21.68 -1.91 3.19
C MET A 289 -20.49 -2.75 2.73
N PHE A 290 -20.74 -3.58 1.71
CA PHE A 290 -19.71 -4.36 1.05
C PHE A 290 -19.44 -3.84 -0.36
N ILE A 291 -18.16 -3.62 -0.65
CA ILE A 291 -17.63 -3.26 -1.96
C ILE A 291 -16.70 -4.38 -2.41
N ALA A 292 -16.88 -4.86 -3.63
CA ALA A 292 -15.97 -5.81 -4.27
C ALA A 292 -15.20 -5.10 -5.39
N VAL A 293 -13.90 -5.33 -5.41
CA VAL A 293 -12.98 -4.84 -6.44
C VAL A 293 -12.38 -6.06 -7.13
N GLY A 294 -12.52 -6.13 -8.45
CA GLY A 294 -11.83 -7.11 -9.26
C GLY A 294 -10.38 -6.68 -9.39
N VAL A 295 -9.43 -7.58 -9.16
CA VAL A 295 -8.00 -7.26 -9.18
C VAL A 295 -7.28 -8.26 -10.07
N ALA A 296 -6.53 -7.76 -11.04
CA ALA A 296 -5.62 -8.56 -11.85
C ALA A 296 -4.20 -8.40 -11.33
N ASN A 297 -3.52 -9.50 -11.05
CA ASN A 297 -2.09 -9.50 -10.77
C ASN A 297 -1.30 -9.55 -12.09
N GLN A 298 -0.57 -8.48 -12.39
CA GLN A 298 0.30 -8.39 -13.56
C GLN A 298 1.74 -8.15 -13.12
N SER A 299 2.55 -9.21 -13.12
CA SER A 299 3.98 -9.16 -12.75
C SER A 299 4.24 -8.53 -11.38
N GLY A 300 3.42 -8.86 -10.38
CA GLY A 300 3.54 -8.36 -9.00
C GLY A 300 2.77 -7.08 -8.70
N TYR A 301 2.05 -6.54 -9.69
CA TYR A 301 1.25 -5.33 -9.52
C TYR A 301 -0.24 -5.65 -9.57
N LEU A 302 -0.98 -5.00 -8.69
CA LEU A 302 -2.39 -5.25 -8.50
C LEU A 302 -3.20 -4.15 -9.20
N ILE A 303 -3.85 -4.54 -10.30
CA ILE A 303 -4.59 -3.63 -11.18
C ILE A 303 -6.09 -3.79 -10.89
N PRO A 304 -6.81 -2.75 -10.45
CA PRO A 304 -8.25 -2.83 -10.30
C PRO A 304 -8.92 -2.91 -11.67
N THR A 305 -9.69 -3.96 -11.91
CA THR A 305 -10.37 -4.23 -13.17
C THR A 305 -11.83 -3.79 -13.17
N ASP A 306 -12.46 -3.72 -11.99
CA ASP A 306 -13.81 -3.20 -11.79
C ASP A 306 -14.07 -2.95 -10.30
N VAL A 307 -15.10 -2.16 -9.97
CA VAL A 307 -15.53 -1.88 -8.59
C VAL A 307 -17.05 -1.91 -8.52
N LYS A 308 -17.61 -2.70 -7.59
CA LYS A 308 -19.06 -2.79 -7.38
C LYS A 308 -19.44 -2.81 -5.91
N LYS A 309 -20.52 -2.11 -5.58
CA LYS A 309 -21.25 -2.29 -4.33
C LYS A 309 -22.19 -3.49 -4.50
N ILE A 310 -22.08 -4.49 -3.63
CA ILE A 310 -22.90 -5.70 -3.71
C ILE A 310 -23.74 -5.80 -2.45
N GLU A 311 -25.05 -5.95 -2.62
CA GLU A 311 -25.98 -6.16 -1.52
C GLU A 311 -25.72 -7.48 -0.79
N ASN A 312 -26.14 -7.53 0.47
CA ASN A 312 -25.95 -8.69 1.33
C ASN A 312 -26.48 -9.98 0.68
N ASN A 313 -25.63 -11.02 0.62
CA ASN A 313 -25.91 -12.30 -0.02
C ASN A 313 -26.36 -12.23 -1.50
N LYS A 314 -26.05 -11.13 -2.20
CA LYS A 314 -26.25 -11.02 -3.65
C LYS A 314 -24.97 -11.27 -4.42
N LYS A 315 -25.11 -11.48 -5.72
CA LYS A 315 -24.01 -11.63 -6.67
C LYS A 315 -23.97 -10.43 -7.61
N MET A 316 -22.77 -10.05 -8.02
CA MET A 316 -22.57 -9.08 -9.09
C MET A 316 -21.36 -9.46 -9.94
N ALA A 317 -21.50 -9.28 -11.24
CA ALA A 317 -20.41 -9.48 -12.19
C ALA A 317 -19.40 -8.33 -12.10
N LEU A 318 -18.12 -8.65 -11.94
CA LEU A 318 -16.99 -7.74 -12.07
C LEU A 318 -16.32 -7.98 -13.42
N ASN A 319 -15.96 -6.91 -14.13
CA ASN A 319 -15.09 -7.01 -15.30
C ASN A 319 -13.68 -7.45 -14.87
N THR A 320 -13.06 -8.34 -15.64
CA THR A 320 -11.76 -8.94 -15.35
C THR A 320 -10.85 -8.99 -16.58
N LEU A 321 -9.53 -9.07 -16.33
CA LEU A 321 -8.51 -9.20 -17.36
C LEU A 321 -8.26 -10.68 -17.71
N ALA A 322 -8.50 -11.04 -18.97
CA ALA A 322 -8.28 -12.41 -19.44
C ALA A 322 -6.80 -12.83 -19.31
N GLY A 323 -6.56 -14.08 -18.88
CA GLY A 323 -5.21 -14.65 -18.77
C GLY A 323 -4.37 -14.13 -17.59
N SER A 324 -4.96 -13.35 -16.68
CA SER A 324 -4.31 -12.91 -15.44
C SER A 324 -4.72 -13.77 -14.24
N GLU A 325 -3.90 -13.78 -13.20
CA GLU A 325 -4.31 -14.30 -11.89
C GLU A 325 -5.36 -13.34 -11.31
N LEU A 326 -6.59 -13.85 -11.17
CA LEU A 326 -7.73 -13.08 -10.71
C LEU A 326 -7.83 -13.12 -9.19
N MET A 327 -7.84 -11.94 -8.61
CA MET A 327 -8.01 -11.70 -7.18
C MET A 327 -9.28 -10.86 -6.97
N VAL A 328 -9.88 -10.99 -5.80
CA VAL A 328 -10.98 -10.14 -5.33
C VAL A 328 -10.52 -9.42 -4.09
N LEU A 329 -10.57 -8.10 -4.15
CA LEU A 329 -10.51 -7.26 -2.95
C LEU A 329 -11.93 -7.03 -2.45
N GLY A 330 -12.27 -7.61 -1.30
CA GLY A 330 -13.50 -7.31 -0.57
C GLY A 330 -13.24 -6.20 0.44
N VAL A 331 -14.10 -5.20 0.51
CA VAL A 331 -14.04 -4.08 1.46
C VAL A 331 -15.37 -3.98 2.20
N LEU A 332 -15.32 -3.99 3.53
CA LEU A 332 -16.44 -3.82 4.43
C LEU A 332 -16.23 -2.51 5.22
N LYS A 333 -17.26 -1.66 5.27
CA LYS A 333 -17.27 -0.41 6.07
C LYS A 333 -18.66 -0.13 6.62
N LYS A 334 -18.79 0.72 7.64
CA LYS A 334 -20.11 1.23 8.04
C LYS A 334 -20.63 2.22 7.01
N THR A 335 -21.92 2.15 6.71
CA THR A 335 -22.57 3.06 5.77
C THR A 335 -22.49 4.52 6.24
N SER A 336 -22.62 4.77 7.55
CA SER A 336 -22.48 6.12 8.12
C SER A 336 -21.08 6.70 7.95
N GLU A 337 -20.05 5.85 8.01
CA GLU A 337 -18.64 6.24 7.92
C GLU A 337 -18.22 6.53 6.47
N MET A 338 -18.94 6.00 5.47
CA MET A 338 -18.74 6.38 4.07
C MET A 338 -19.03 7.86 3.82
N LYS A 339 -20.01 8.42 4.54
CA LYS A 339 -20.37 9.85 4.44
C LYS A 339 -19.46 10.74 5.28
N SER A 340 -19.16 10.31 6.51
CA SER A 340 -18.37 11.12 7.45
C SER A 340 -16.86 11.01 7.24
N GLY A 341 -16.39 10.16 6.32
CA GLY A 341 -14.97 9.90 6.11
C GLY A 341 -14.33 9.11 7.26
N GLY A 342 -15.07 8.21 7.90
CA GLY A 342 -14.52 7.37 8.95
C GLY A 342 -13.53 6.34 8.39
N ASP A 343 -12.36 6.20 9.01
CA ASP A 343 -11.31 5.33 8.50
C ASP A 343 -11.64 3.84 8.68
N ARG A 344 -12.45 3.50 9.68
CA ARG A 344 -12.73 2.11 10.06
C ARG A 344 -13.15 1.27 8.86
N MET A 345 -12.50 0.12 8.71
CA MET A 345 -12.72 -0.78 7.57
C MET A 345 -12.25 -2.20 7.85
N SER A 346 -12.73 -3.15 7.06
CA SER A 346 -12.08 -4.44 6.86
C SER A 346 -11.87 -4.67 5.38
N ALA A 347 -10.69 -5.14 5.01
CA ALA A 347 -10.35 -5.54 3.66
C ALA A 347 -9.86 -6.98 3.63
N THR A 348 -10.14 -7.68 2.54
CA THR A 348 -9.54 -8.97 2.22
C THR A 348 -9.13 -9.00 0.77
N LEU A 349 -7.97 -9.59 0.47
CA LEU A 349 -7.47 -9.78 -0.88
C LEU A 349 -7.20 -11.27 -1.08
N LEU A 350 -8.05 -11.93 -1.86
CA LEU A 350 -8.06 -13.38 -2.03
C LEU A 350 -8.11 -13.77 -3.51
N PRO A 351 -7.55 -14.92 -3.89
CA PRO A 351 -7.80 -15.51 -5.21
C PRO A 351 -9.30 -15.67 -5.46
N PHE A 352 -9.74 -15.36 -6.67
CA PHE A 352 -11.14 -15.55 -7.04
C PHE A 352 -11.52 -17.04 -6.98
N THR A 353 -12.63 -17.33 -6.29
CA THR A 353 -13.21 -18.67 -6.24
C THR A 353 -14.69 -18.59 -6.62
N ALA A 354 -15.07 -19.27 -7.71
CA ALA A 354 -16.41 -19.19 -8.25
C ALA A 354 -17.47 -19.62 -7.22
N GLY A 355 -18.47 -18.75 -7.00
CA GLY A 355 -19.58 -19.02 -6.08
C GLY A 355 -19.25 -18.91 -4.58
N ALA A 356 -18.01 -18.61 -4.21
CA ALA A 356 -17.63 -18.35 -2.82
C ALA A 356 -17.72 -16.86 -2.50
N ALA A 357 -18.22 -16.55 -1.30
CA ALA A 357 -18.10 -15.20 -0.75
C ALA A 357 -16.75 -15.07 -0.03
N PRO A 358 -16.07 -13.92 -0.13
CA PRO A 358 -14.84 -13.69 0.61
C PRO A 358 -15.15 -13.64 2.11
N LYS A 359 -14.28 -14.25 2.92
CA LYS A 359 -14.37 -14.15 4.38
C LYS A 359 -13.88 -12.77 4.79
N MET A 360 -14.69 -12.03 5.55
CA MET A 360 -14.34 -10.69 6.05
C MET A 360 -14.04 -10.76 7.53
N LEU A 361 -13.04 -9.99 7.99
CA LEU A 361 -12.89 -9.74 9.41
C LEU A 361 -14.00 -8.78 9.87
N PRO A 362 -14.48 -8.89 11.11
CA PRO A 362 -15.40 -7.91 11.65
C PRO A 362 -14.71 -6.54 11.77
N LEU A 363 -15.49 -5.47 11.60
CA LEU A 363 -14.99 -4.11 11.86
C LEU A 363 -14.62 -3.98 13.35
N ILE A 364 -13.40 -3.52 13.62
CA ILE A 364 -12.96 -3.22 14.98
C ILE A 364 -13.40 -1.83 15.44
N PRO A 365 -13.78 -1.66 16.72
CA PRO A 365 -13.92 -0.33 17.32
C PRO A 365 -12.64 0.51 17.21
N ASP A 366 -12.76 1.81 17.45
CA ASP A 366 -11.59 2.69 17.50
C ASP A 366 -10.75 2.37 18.76
N PRO A 367 -9.41 2.42 18.68
CA PRO A 367 -8.56 2.29 19.85
C PRO A 367 -8.73 3.50 20.78
N SER A 368 -8.24 3.40 22.01
CA SER A 368 -8.28 4.50 22.97
C SER A 368 -6.90 4.75 23.59
N LEU A 369 -6.68 5.96 24.07
CA LEU A 369 -5.46 6.31 24.80
C LEU A 369 -5.74 6.32 26.30
N GLN A 370 -4.96 5.57 27.07
CA GLN A 370 -5.03 5.55 28.53
C GLN A 370 -3.62 5.57 29.10
N ALA A 371 -3.33 6.55 29.97
CA ALA A 371 -2.04 6.68 30.66
C ALA A 371 -0.80 6.65 29.72
N GLY A 372 -0.93 7.22 28.51
CA GLY A 372 0.16 7.25 27.52
C GLY A 372 0.34 5.95 26.71
N GLU A 373 -0.53 4.97 26.91
CA GLU A 373 -0.56 3.72 26.16
C GLU A 373 -1.75 3.69 25.20
N LEU A 374 -1.56 3.04 24.06
CA LEU A 374 -2.63 2.74 23.13
C LEU A 374 -3.29 1.44 23.54
N LEU A 375 -4.58 1.51 23.86
CA LEU A 375 -5.43 0.37 24.12
C LEU A 375 -6.11 -0.06 22.84
N MET A 376 -5.83 -1.29 22.46
CA MET A 376 -6.41 -1.88 21.27
C MET A 376 -7.79 -2.44 21.62
N PRO A 377 -8.76 -2.35 20.70
CA PRO A 377 -10.06 -2.98 20.92
C PRO A 377 -9.92 -4.49 21.03
N LYS A 378 -10.83 -5.13 21.78
CA LYS A 378 -10.93 -6.58 21.75
C LYS A 378 -11.30 -7.04 20.34
N PHE A 379 -10.57 -8.04 19.84
CA PHE A 379 -10.79 -8.61 18.53
C PHE A 379 -10.96 -10.12 18.64
N ASN A 380 -12.03 -10.63 18.04
CA ASN A 380 -12.25 -12.06 17.90
C ASN A 380 -11.84 -12.47 16.48
N THR A 381 -10.90 -13.40 16.39
CA THR A 381 -10.52 -14.01 15.12
C THR A 381 -11.70 -14.78 14.51
N ILE A 382 -11.62 -15.05 13.21
CA ILE A 382 -12.61 -15.85 12.48
C ILE A 382 -11.97 -17.15 11.99
N ASP A 383 -12.78 -18.19 11.83
CA ASP A 383 -12.29 -19.51 11.39
C ASP A 383 -11.63 -19.45 10.00
N GLY A 384 -10.41 -19.96 9.94
CA GLY A 384 -9.59 -19.98 8.72
C GLY A 384 -8.83 -18.68 8.44
N VAL A 385 -8.78 -17.74 9.40
CA VAL A 385 -7.87 -16.60 9.35
C VAL A 385 -6.99 -16.61 10.59
N ASN A 386 -5.70 -16.88 10.38
CA ASN A 386 -4.70 -16.87 11.43
C ASN A 386 -4.30 -15.42 11.72
N PRO A 387 -4.27 -14.97 12.99
CA PRO A 387 -3.64 -13.70 13.35
C PRO A 387 -2.15 -13.80 13.03
N ILE A 388 -1.61 -12.79 12.36
CA ILE A 388 -0.17 -12.78 12.02
C ILE A 388 0.52 -11.54 12.57
N ALA A 389 -0.16 -10.39 12.61
CA ALA A 389 0.47 -9.17 13.11
C ALA A 389 -0.53 -8.13 13.64
N THR A 390 -0.03 -7.29 14.54
CA THR A 390 -0.50 -5.93 14.73
C THR A 390 0.46 -5.00 14.01
N TYR A 391 -0.09 -4.14 13.17
CA TYR A 391 0.66 -3.05 12.53
C TYR A 391 0.01 -1.71 12.89
N SER A 392 0.77 -0.80 13.48
CA SER A 392 0.26 0.50 13.91
C SER A 392 1.15 1.63 13.45
N VAL A 393 0.55 2.78 13.15
CA VAL A 393 1.26 3.98 12.69
C VAL A 393 0.82 5.16 13.53
N LEU A 394 1.81 5.86 14.11
CA LEU A 394 1.62 7.18 14.70
C LEU A 394 1.98 8.22 13.65
N SER A 395 0.98 8.98 13.23
CA SER A 395 1.11 10.05 12.26
C SER A 395 0.89 11.40 12.93
N LYS A 396 1.60 12.42 12.44
CA LYS A 396 1.26 13.81 12.73
C LYS A 396 0.23 14.27 11.70
N GLU A 397 -0.84 14.89 12.15
CA GLU A 397 -1.81 15.53 11.26
C GLU A 397 -1.27 16.91 10.85
N GLU A 398 -1.07 17.11 9.54
CA GLU A 398 -0.62 18.37 8.97
C GLU A 398 -1.61 18.82 7.89
N GLU A 399 -1.91 20.11 7.84
CA GLU A 399 -2.62 20.68 6.70
C GLU A 399 -1.60 21.15 5.67
N VAL A 400 -1.64 20.56 4.48
CA VAL A 400 -0.79 20.93 3.35
C VAL A 400 -1.67 21.58 2.29
N VAL A 401 -1.20 22.71 1.76
CA VAL A 401 -1.84 23.32 0.59
C VAL A 401 -1.40 22.55 -0.65
N GLN A 402 -2.35 21.90 -1.32
CA GLN A 402 -2.14 21.20 -2.58
C GLN A 402 -2.89 21.94 -3.69
N GLY A 403 -2.17 22.72 -4.48
CA GLY A 403 -2.79 23.63 -5.45
C GLY A 403 -3.64 24.69 -4.73
N SER A 404 -4.95 24.72 -5.00
CA SER A 404 -5.91 25.60 -4.31
C SER A 404 -6.57 24.95 -3.08
N ALA A 405 -6.37 23.64 -2.86
CA ALA A 405 -7.02 22.89 -1.80
C ALA A 405 -6.17 22.83 -0.53
N LYS A 406 -6.81 22.89 0.64
CA LYS A 406 -6.19 22.49 1.92
C LYS A 406 -6.50 21.03 2.16
N VAL A 407 -5.47 20.19 2.19
CA VAL A 407 -5.60 18.76 2.37
C VAL A 407 -4.95 18.37 3.68
N LYS A 408 -5.66 17.59 4.50
CA LYS A 408 -5.09 16.97 5.69
C LYS A 408 -4.22 15.80 5.24
N VAL A 409 -2.96 15.84 5.63
CA VAL A 409 -1.97 14.80 5.38
C VAL A 409 -1.58 14.18 6.70
N LEU A 410 -1.60 12.85 6.75
CA LEU A 410 -1.03 12.07 7.85
C LEU A 410 0.44 11.84 7.52
N ASN A 411 1.34 12.48 8.26
CA ASN A 411 2.78 12.35 8.10
C ASN A 411 3.29 11.29 9.10
N PRO A 412 3.60 10.05 8.67
CA PRO A 412 4.02 8.98 9.57
C PRO A 412 5.30 9.34 10.31
N GLN A 413 5.26 9.27 11.63
CA GLN A 413 6.41 9.54 12.51
C GLN A 413 6.97 8.25 13.09
N TRP A 414 6.10 7.27 13.37
CA TRP A 414 6.47 6.04 14.04
C TRP A 414 5.61 4.87 13.57
N GLU A 415 6.26 3.76 13.18
CA GLU A 415 5.61 2.48 12.87
C GLU A 415 5.88 1.46 13.97
N VAL A 416 4.88 0.64 14.30
CA VAL A 416 5.02 -0.46 15.25
C VAL A 416 4.59 -1.76 14.60
N TYR A 417 5.46 -2.75 14.68
CA TYR A 417 5.26 -4.11 14.20
C TYR A 417 5.27 -5.06 15.38
N ALA A 418 4.22 -5.88 15.51
CA ALA A 418 4.17 -6.93 16.52
C ALA A 418 3.59 -8.21 15.94
N GLN A 419 4.04 -9.35 16.45
CA GLN A 419 3.45 -10.64 16.11
C GLN A 419 2.10 -10.80 16.82
N ASN A 420 1.10 -11.31 16.11
CA ASN A 420 -0.28 -11.45 16.59
C ASN A 420 -0.93 -10.11 17.02
N TRP A 421 -2.13 -10.19 17.60
CA TRP A 421 -2.85 -9.02 18.09
C TRP A 421 -2.33 -8.58 19.47
N LEU A 422 -1.91 -7.32 19.58
CA LEU A 422 -1.64 -6.70 20.88
C LEU A 422 -2.94 -6.12 21.47
N GLU A 423 -3.16 -6.31 22.77
CA GLU A 423 -4.27 -5.65 23.49
C GLU A 423 -3.88 -4.24 23.97
N ARG A 424 -2.59 -4.01 24.17
CA ARG A 424 -2.02 -2.77 24.69
C ARG A 424 -0.66 -2.55 24.06
N MET A 425 -0.37 -1.31 23.73
CA MET A 425 0.88 -0.91 23.12
C MET A 425 1.43 0.34 23.80
N LYS A 426 2.66 0.22 24.29
CA LYS A 426 3.45 1.33 24.82
C LYS A 426 4.65 1.53 23.90
N LEU A 427 4.88 2.78 23.48
CA LEU A 427 6.07 3.12 22.73
C LEU A 427 7.28 3.20 23.66
N PRO A 428 8.46 2.69 23.25
CA PRO A 428 9.71 2.93 23.96
C PRO A 428 10.01 4.43 24.07
N GLN A 429 10.59 4.83 25.18
CA GLN A 429 11.05 6.19 25.40
C GLN A 429 12.36 6.42 24.63
N TRP A 430 12.24 7.05 23.46
CA TRP A 430 13.39 7.34 22.63
C TRP A 430 14.27 8.46 23.24
N PRO A 431 15.61 8.33 23.23
CA PRO A 431 16.49 9.37 23.75
C PRO A 431 16.31 10.69 23.00
N ASN A 432 16.24 11.79 23.75
CA ASN A 432 16.07 13.16 23.24
C ASN A 432 14.73 13.45 22.55
N ASP A 433 13.73 12.58 22.70
CA ASP A 433 12.38 12.93 22.29
C ASP A 433 11.84 14.07 23.16
N SER A 434 11.33 15.10 22.50
CA SER A 434 10.50 16.12 23.14
C SER A 434 9.05 15.64 23.19
N ALA A 435 8.29 16.22 24.12
CA ALA A 435 6.86 15.99 24.19
C ALA A 435 6.24 16.27 22.81
N PRO A 436 5.50 15.31 22.25
CA PRO A 436 5.02 15.45 20.90
C PRO A 436 4.03 16.62 20.76
N ALA A 437 4.32 17.54 19.84
CA ALA A 437 3.48 18.70 19.56
C ALA A 437 2.53 18.47 18.36
N GLY A 438 1.40 19.15 18.37
CA GLY A 438 0.39 19.11 17.30
C GLY A 438 -0.58 17.95 17.42
N LYS A 439 -1.61 17.96 16.56
CA LYS A 439 -2.62 16.91 16.49
C LYS A 439 -2.01 15.64 15.92
N LYS A 440 -2.32 14.51 16.52
CA LYS A 440 -1.76 13.22 16.15
C LYS A 440 -2.86 12.21 15.87
N ARG A 441 -2.49 11.17 15.14
CA ARG A 441 -3.36 10.05 14.83
C ARG A 441 -2.63 8.73 15.00
N TRP A 442 -3.26 7.82 15.72
CA TRP A 442 -2.92 6.41 15.68
C TRP A 442 -3.81 5.69 14.68
N GLU A 443 -3.19 4.99 13.74
CA GLU A 443 -3.82 4.04 12.84
C GLU A 443 -3.44 2.63 13.29
N VAL A 444 -4.43 1.76 13.53
CA VAL A 444 -4.19 0.40 14.04
C VAL A 444 -4.77 -0.61 13.08
N ASN A 445 -4.00 -1.65 12.78
CA ASN A 445 -4.37 -2.70 11.85
C ASN A 445 -4.16 -4.05 12.52
N PHE A 446 -5.24 -4.84 12.61
CA PHE A 446 -5.14 -6.27 12.78
C PHE A 446 -4.86 -6.88 11.40
N VAL A 447 -3.84 -7.73 11.31
CA VAL A 447 -3.41 -8.37 10.08
C VAL A 447 -3.54 -9.88 10.22
N GLY A 448 -4.25 -10.51 9.28
CA GLY A 448 -4.47 -11.95 9.26
C GLY A 448 -4.13 -12.60 7.92
N SER A 449 -3.90 -13.91 7.95
CA SER A 449 -3.67 -14.73 6.75
C SER A 449 -4.46 -16.04 6.74
N GLN A 450 -4.90 -16.49 5.56
CA GLN A 450 -5.48 -17.84 5.38
C GLN A 450 -4.45 -18.95 5.63
N THR A 451 -3.17 -18.64 5.46
CA THR A 451 -2.06 -19.55 5.75
C THR A 451 -1.33 -19.09 7.01
N ALA A 452 -0.91 -20.05 7.84
CA ALA A 452 0.01 -19.74 8.92
C ALA A 452 1.32 -19.22 8.31
N THR A 453 1.88 -18.17 8.91
CA THR A 453 3.14 -17.55 8.46
C THR A 453 4.17 -17.60 9.58
N THR A 454 5.41 -17.87 9.21
CA THR A 454 6.59 -17.72 10.08
C THR A 454 7.44 -16.52 9.66
N ALA A 455 6.85 -15.59 8.89
CA ALA A 455 7.55 -14.41 8.43
C ALA A 455 8.14 -13.63 9.62
N PRO A 456 9.39 -13.14 9.53
CA PRO A 456 9.98 -12.30 10.55
C PRO A 456 9.13 -11.06 10.83
N VAL A 457 9.09 -10.61 12.09
CA VAL A 457 8.36 -9.41 12.48
C VAL A 457 8.88 -8.22 11.67
N GLY A 458 7.97 -7.55 10.95
CA GLY A 458 8.30 -6.42 10.08
C GLY A 458 7.47 -6.41 8.80
N PRO A 459 7.95 -5.72 7.75
CA PRO A 459 7.27 -5.63 6.47
C PRO A 459 6.96 -6.99 5.82
N ALA A 460 7.78 -8.03 6.06
CA ALA A 460 7.57 -9.36 5.50
C ALA A 460 6.26 -10.03 5.97
N MET A 461 5.83 -9.79 7.22
CA MET A 461 4.54 -10.29 7.71
C MET A 461 3.38 -9.72 6.90
N ILE A 462 3.52 -8.44 6.56
CA ILE A 462 2.51 -7.70 5.84
C ILE A 462 2.35 -8.21 4.41
N GLU A 463 3.44 -8.60 3.75
CA GLU A 463 3.38 -9.23 2.42
C GLU A 463 2.64 -10.58 2.43
N SER A 464 2.60 -11.28 3.57
CA SER A 464 1.83 -12.52 3.72
C SER A 464 0.35 -12.30 4.06
N ALA A 465 -0.08 -11.06 4.32
CA ALA A 465 -1.45 -10.75 4.71
C ALA A 465 -2.46 -11.12 3.64
N THR A 466 -3.64 -11.57 4.04
CA THR A 466 -4.81 -11.66 3.14
C THR A 466 -6.01 -10.91 3.69
N HIS A 467 -5.98 -10.57 4.99
CA HIS A 467 -7.05 -9.88 5.68
C HIS A 467 -6.47 -8.76 6.53
N VAL A 468 -7.14 -7.62 6.53
CA VAL A 468 -6.87 -6.50 7.42
C VAL A 468 -8.19 -5.99 7.98
N THR A 469 -8.21 -5.63 9.26
CA THR A 469 -9.21 -4.69 9.77
C THR A 469 -8.50 -3.56 10.48
N HIS A 470 -9.01 -2.35 10.23
CA HIS A 470 -8.38 -1.09 10.53
C HIS A 470 -9.34 -0.21 11.30
N SER A 471 -8.81 0.54 12.27
CA SER A 471 -9.44 1.70 12.87
C SER A 471 -8.38 2.69 13.32
N SER A 472 -8.82 3.86 13.80
CA SER A 472 -7.89 4.91 14.20
C SER A 472 -8.46 5.83 15.27
N VAL A 473 -7.57 6.54 15.96
CA VAL A 473 -7.92 7.54 16.97
C VAL A 473 -7.03 8.77 16.83
N SER A 474 -7.63 9.96 16.82
CA SER A 474 -6.91 11.22 16.83
C SER A 474 -6.89 11.84 18.23
N PHE A 475 -5.81 12.56 18.57
CA PHE A 475 -5.60 13.16 19.89
C PHE A 475 -4.72 14.42 19.85
#